data_AF-A0AAD6YF33-F1
#
_entry.id   AF-A0AAD6YF33-F1
#
_cell.length_a   1.000
_cell.length_b   1.000
_cell.length_c   1.000
_cell.angle_alpha   90.00
_cell.angle_beta   90.00
_cell.angle_gamma   90.00
#
_symmetry.space_group_name_H-M   'P 1'
#
loop_
_entity.id
_entity.type
_entity.pdbx_description
1 polymer ?
#
loop_
_entity_poly.entity_id
_entity_poly.type
_entity_poly.pdbx_seq_one_letter_code
_entity_poly.pdbx_strand_id
1 'polypeptide(L)'
;MSEVLMLEALMPEARHNMRFDTKKRATPQPLSPSTSKNKNLATPPYPHRSAASGRFLPRPRELTPDLSDESSITLSPIFSPDRALTPATPETSPAPAPDPAALHAALISALTVPPPLDFMTELNPKLFRGDGLGENATDFLNAIRRRNLVSPAWKDAEKLEFFELSLKSGSYAKSWYNKLAATDKDTFPHLVVAFQRQWPEKEMAVREKGELQEELLSLKLRPEDIGVRVEEDGIEEWGQVHWAVKVAAIAARIEDDGGLIPQALKNIPDSLLLRLGPKRKTWADLVQTIKDIPSSDVAGVRRLEDRLASMETLIGNLQRAAPQTPTRGLAKAFSGLAASSPGRNDPNRRILFPQAPAGAAPAARIYRGDSERLAMIQAAPVTIQPRTPVGQAVYAREITAYVQKHGNLRPSEERPYPLTPGTVAVGSGECHKCGTMGHFSAECPATGSLLIPAVEIRWRQIVQSIRARAARTSEPVPFAPLLTPTLMAGWINPLTGYDHMLPRYVAGTPTCRPFSHRFQRLPADGDRLESSQ
;
A
#
# COMPACT_ATOMS: atom_id res chain seq x y z
N MET A 1 59.54 -54.19 -8.36
CA MET A 1 59.08 -52.80 -8.13
C MET A 1 60.33 -51.98 -7.98
N SER A 2 60.73 -51.24 -9.01
CA SER A 2 62.09 -50.72 -9.15
C SER A 2 62.09 -49.28 -9.65
N GLU A 3 62.89 -48.46 -8.96
CA GLU A 3 63.79 -47.38 -9.45
C GLU A 3 63.33 -46.23 -10.38
N VAL A 4 64.22 -45.21 -10.38
CA VAL A 4 64.35 -43.98 -11.21
C VAL A 4 63.69 -42.73 -10.56
N LEU A 5 64.38 -41.79 -9.89
CA LEU A 5 65.61 -40.97 -10.10
C LEU A 5 65.40 -39.61 -10.80
N MET A 6 65.84 -38.53 -10.12
CA MET A 6 66.41 -37.25 -10.65
C MET A 6 65.44 -36.27 -11.36
N LEU A 7 65.59 -34.93 -11.44
CA LEU A 7 66.57 -33.87 -11.04
C LEU A 7 65.78 -32.61 -10.53
N GLU A 8 66.30 -31.71 -9.69
CA GLU A 8 66.94 -30.40 -10.02
C GLU A 8 66.36 -29.62 -11.24
N ALA A 9 66.23 -28.27 -11.29
CA ALA A 9 66.41 -27.18 -10.31
C ALA A 9 65.88 -25.82 -10.88
N LEU A 10 65.94 -24.75 -10.05
CA LEU A 10 66.10 -23.32 -10.40
C LEU A 10 64.97 -22.47 -11.06
N MET A 11 64.61 -21.41 -10.33
CA MET A 11 64.06 -20.10 -10.75
C MET A 11 65.07 -19.30 -11.64
N PRO A 12 64.82 -18.08 -12.22
CA PRO A 12 63.86 -17.04 -11.77
C PRO A 12 63.18 -16.13 -12.83
N GLU A 13 62.52 -15.09 -12.30
CA GLU A 13 61.89 -13.94 -12.99
C GLU A 13 62.80 -13.20 -13.98
N ALA A 14 62.18 -12.56 -14.99
CA ALA A 14 62.80 -11.47 -15.75
C ALA A 14 61.79 -10.33 -16.01
N ARG A 15 62.03 -9.16 -15.41
CA ARG A 15 61.40 -7.89 -15.81
C ARG A 15 61.99 -7.41 -17.13
N HIS A 16 61.21 -6.79 -18.01
CA HIS A 16 61.75 -5.88 -19.03
C HIS A 16 60.82 -4.70 -19.31
N ASN A 17 61.39 -3.49 -19.29
CA ASN A 17 60.76 -2.26 -19.77
C ASN A 17 60.87 -2.18 -21.29
N MET A 18 59.83 -1.69 -21.96
CA MET A 18 60.02 -0.86 -23.17
C MET A 18 58.99 0.27 -23.23
N ARG A 19 59.51 1.50 -23.34
CA ARG A 19 58.80 2.62 -23.98
C ARG A 19 58.89 2.43 -25.49
N PHE A 20 57.84 2.78 -26.23
CA PHE A 20 58.02 3.33 -27.57
C PHE A 20 56.99 4.43 -27.87
N ASP A 21 57.37 5.27 -28.82
CA ASP A 21 56.83 6.62 -29.04
C ASP A 21 55.77 6.66 -30.16
N THR A 22 55.20 7.84 -30.31
CA THR A 22 54.17 8.27 -31.25
C THR A 22 54.48 8.04 -32.75
N LYS A 23 53.48 7.55 -33.52
CA LYS A 23 52.91 8.27 -34.70
C LYS A 23 51.82 7.51 -35.48
N LYS A 24 50.72 8.23 -35.72
CA LYS A 24 49.90 8.31 -36.95
C LYS A 24 49.90 7.10 -37.93
N ARG A 25 48.75 6.44 -38.05
CA ARG A 25 48.16 6.16 -39.38
C ARG A 25 46.63 6.23 -39.32
N ALA A 26 46.04 7.03 -40.21
CA ALA A 26 44.60 7.15 -40.35
C ALA A 26 44.07 6.14 -41.37
N THR A 27 42.87 5.61 -41.15
CA THR A 27 42.07 4.86 -42.14
C THR A 27 40.59 5.11 -41.82
N PRO A 28 39.68 5.30 -42.79
CA PRO A 28 38.43 6.01 -42.56
C PRO A 28 37.30 5.14 -42.00
N GLN A 29 36.45 5.71 -41.15
CA GLN A 29 35.14 5.13 -40.84
C GLN A 29 34.15 5.40 -41.99
N PRO A 30 33.27 4.44 -42.34
CA PRO A 30 32.13 4.69 -43.22
C PRO A 30 31.02 5.46 -42.50
N LEU A 31 30.42 6.42 -43.21
CA LEU A 31 29.33 7.28 -42.73
C LEU A 31 28.06 6.45 -42.44
N SER A 32 27.54 6.56 -41.22
CA SER A 32 26.20 6.05 -40.86
C SER A 32 25.14 7.15 -41.05
N PRO A 33 24.06 6.92 -41.82
CA PRO A 33 23.06 7.95 -42.08
C PRO A 33 22.14 8.19 -40.87
N SER A 34 22.11 9.43 -40.40
CA SER A 34 21.14 9.91 -39.41
C SER A 34 19.71 9.80 -39.95
N THR A 35 18.84 9.06 -39.25
CA THR A 35 17.39 9.11 -39.47
C THR A 35 16.66 9.41 -38.16
N SER A 36 16.54 10.70 -37.87
CA SER A 36 15.58 11.21 -36.89
C SER A 36 14.16 10.74 -37.25
N LYS A 37 13.51 10.03 -36.32
CA LYS A 37 12.07 9.69 -36.41
C LYS A 37 11.36 10.14 -35.15
N ASN A 38 10.99 11.42 -35.12
CA ASN A 38 9.95 11.94 -34.23
C ASN A 38 8.65 11.14 -34.42
N LYS A 39 8.25 10.37 -33.41
CA LYS A 39 6.92 9.74 -33.34
C LYS A 39 5.97 10.64 -32.55
N ASN A 40 5.42 11.65 -33.20
CA ASN A 40 4.18 12.27 -32.73
C ASN A 40 3.05 11.23 -32.89
N LEU A 41 2.47 10.76 -31.78
CA LEU A 41 1.24 9.98 -31.85
C LEU A 41 0.08 10.90 -32.22
N ALA A 42 -0.44 10.73 -33.43
CA ALA A 42 -1.69 11.34 -33.85
C ALA A 42 -2.89 10.59 -33.27
N THR A 43 -3.90 11.35 -32.85
CA THR A 43 -5.20 10.87 -32.36
C THR A 43 -5.95 10.07 -33.44
N PRO A 44 -6.62 8.94 -33.12
CA PRO A 44 -7.48 8.26 -34.08
C PRO A 44 -8.75 9.08 -34.38
N PRO A 45 -9.24 9.08 -35.63
CA PRO A 45 -10.42 9.85 -36.02
C PRO A 45 -11.74 9.19 -35.59
N TYR A 46 -12.70 10.01 -35.17
CA TYR A 46 -14.10 9.61 -34.97
C TYR A 46 -14.76 9.28 -36.32
N PRO A 47 -15.57 8.21 -36.42
CA PRO A 47 -16.42 8.00 -37.58
C PRO A 47 -17.60 8.97 -37.55
N HIS A 48 -17.83 9.68 -38.66
CA HIS A 48 -19.06 10.44 -38.90
C HIS A 48 -20.27 9.51 -38.83
N ARG A 49 -21.33 9.92 -38.13
CA ARG A 49 -22.68 9.34 -38.30
C ARG A 49 -23.66 10.45 -38.65
N SER A 50 -24.27 10.33 -39.82
CA SER A 50 -25.14 11.35 -40.41
C SER A 50 -26.36 11.67 -39.55
N ALA A 51 -26.76 12.94 -39.56
CA ALA A 51 -28.09 13.35 -39.13
C ALA A 51 -29.11 13.01 -40.22
N ALA A 52 -30.19 12.32 -39.86
CA ALA A 52 -31.41 12.25 -40.66
C ALA A 52 -32.63 11.93 -39.76
N SER A 53 -33.62 12.82 -39.82
CA SER A 53 -35.07 12.65 -39.57
C SER A 53 -35.58 11.68 -38.48
N GLY A 54 -36.48 12.17 -37.62
CA GLY A 54 -37.23 11.30 -36.70
C GLY A 54 -38.06 12.00 -35.63
N ARG A 55 -38.93 12.97 -35.98
CA ARG A 55 -39.96 13.45 -35.04
C ARG A 55 -41.00 12.34 -34.82
N PHE A 56 -41.15 11.83 -33.60
CA PHE A 56 -42.37 11.17 -33.16
C PHE A 56 -42.71 11.55 -31.71
N LEU A 57 -43.87 12.17 -31.54
CA LEU A 57 -44.61 12.26 -30.28
C LEU A 57 -45.74 11.22 -30.34
N PRO A 58 -46.08 10.60 -29.20
CA PRO A 58 -47.44 10.74 -28.69
C PRO A 58 -47.40 11.11 -27.19
N ARG A 59 -48.04 12.22 -26.80
CA ARG A 59 -49.46 12.38 -26.44
C ARG A 59 -49.79 11.68 -25.10
N PRO A 60 -50.19 12.44 -24.05
CA PRO A 60 -50.54 11.87 -22.75
C PRO A 60 -51.94 11.23 -22.80
N ARG A 61 -52.19 10.32 -21.85
CA ARG A 61 -53.52 9.77 -21.58
C ARG A 61 -53.85 10.03 -20.11
N GLU A 62 -54.69 11.04 -19.88
CA GLU A 62 -55.44 11.18 -18.63
C GLU A 62 -56.36 9.96 -18.46
N LEU A 63 -56.59 9.56 -17.22
CA LEU A 63 -57.81 8.89 -16.73
C LEU A 63 -57.71 8.71 -15.20
N THR A 64 -58.24 9.68 -14.46
CA THR A 64 -58.99 9.47 -13.20
C THR A 64 -60.42 9.00 -13.54
N PRO A 65 -61.27 8.52 -12.61
CA PRO A 65 -61.17 8.53 -11.14
C PRO A 65 -61.26 7.07 -10.58
N ASP A 66 -61.75 6.68 -9.38
CA ASP A 66 -62.50 7.38 -8.31
C ASP A 66 -62.47 6.61 -6.95
N LEU A 67 -63.07 7.23 -5.92
CA LEU A 67 -63.68 6.68 -4.69
C LEU A 67 -62.84 5.93 -3.62
N SER A 68 -62.96 6.49 -2.39
CA SER A 68 -63.16 5.82 -1.08
C SER A 68 -62.09 4.84 -0.54
N ASP A 69 -61.70 4.89 0.74
CA ASP A 69 -62.60 4.93 1.90
C ASP A 69 -62.02 5.57 3.17
N GLU A 70 -62.90 5.84 4.14
CA GLU A 70 -62.57 6.44 5.44
C GLU A 70 -61.92 5.47 6.44
N SER A 71 -61.16 6.00 7.40
CA SER A 71 -61.29 5.65 8.84
C SER A 71 -60.36 6.49 9.73
N SER A 72 -60.92 7.50 10.40
CA SER A 72 -60.28 8.14 11.55
C SER A 72 -60.73 7.45 12.83
N ILE A 73 -59.81 7.13 13.75
CA ILE A 73 -60.18 6.80 15.14
C ILE A 73 -59.28 7.57 16.11
N THR A 74 -59.84 8.64 16.65
CA THR A 74 -59.36 9.34 17.85
C THR A 74 -59.88 8.60 19.08
N LEU A 75 -59.11 8.50 20.16
CA LEU A 75 -59.62 8.57 21.54
C LEU A 75 -58.48 8.64 22.58
N SER A 76 -58.57 9.63 23.46
CA SER A 76 -57.96 9.70 24.80
C SER A 76 -59.11 9.91 25.79
N PRO A 77 -58.90 10.18 27.11
CA PRO A 77 -57.77 9.94 28.02
C PRO A 77 -58.23 9.11 29.25
N ILE A 78 -57.45 9.06 30.36
CA ILE A 78 -57.98 9.10 31.75
C ILE A 78 -56.85 9.28 32.81
N PHE A 79 -57.24 9.98 33.88
CA PHE A 79 -56.58 10.54 35.07
C PHE A 79 -55.43 9.82 35.84
N SER A 80 -54.64 10.69 36.50
CA SER A 80 -53.67 10.55 37.61
C SER A 80 -54.34 10.22 38.99
N PRO A 81 -53.71 10.31 40.21
CA PRO A 81 -52.31 10.68 40.58
C PRO A 81 -51.64 9.85 41.73
N ASP A 82 -50.40 10.26 42.07
CA ASP A 82 -49.68 10.20 43.37
C ASP A 82 -49.70 8.97 44.30
N ARG A 83 -48.50 8.41 44.57
CA ARG A 83 -47.88 8.48 45.92
C ARG A 83 -46.38 8.14 45.91
N ALA A 84 -45.58 8.87 46.70
CA ALA A 84 -44.18 8.54 46.97
C ALA A 84 -44.05 7.50 48.11
N LEU A 85 -42.96 6.70 48.10
CA LEU A 85 -42.26 6.19 49.30
C LEU A 85 -40.91 5.50 48.92
N THR A 86 -39.85 5.91 49.62
CA THR A 86 -38.56 5.26 49.96
C THR A 86 -37.99 4.06 49.17
N PRO A 87 -36.66 4.03 48.90
CA PRO A 87 -35.99 2.89 48.28
C PRO A 87 -35.74 1.74 49.28
N ALA A 88 -36.11 0.52 48.90
CA ALA A 88 -35.69 -0.72 49.57
C ALA A 88 -34.73 -1.50 48.67
N THR A 89 -33.67 -2.05 49.26
CA THR A 89 -32.64 -2.84 48.58
C THR A 89 -33.19 -4.18 48.09
N PRO A 90 -33.00 -4.58 46.82
CA PRO A 90 -33.37 -5.91 46.37
C PRO A 90 -32.27 -6.94 46.71
N GLU A 91 -32.69 -8.06 47.31
CA GLU A 91 -31.84 -9.24 47.46
C GLU A 91 -31.54 -9.90 46.10
N THR A 92 -30.41 -10.60 46.03
CA THR A 92 -29.94 -11.28 44.82
C THR A 92 -30.72 -12.58 44.58
N SER A 93 -31.64 -12.56 43.62
CA SER A 93 -32.32 -13.77 43.15
C SER A 93 -31.44 -14.56 42.17
N PRO A 94 -31.35 -15.91 42.27
CA PRO A 94 -30.49 -16.71 41.39
C PRO A 94 -31.02 -16.76 39.95
N ALA A 95 -30.09 -16.91 38.99
CA ALA A 95 -30.40 -16.90 37.57
C ALA A 95 -31.32 -18.06 37.15
N PRO A 96 -32.29 -17.83 36.23
CA PRO A 96 -33.12 -18.89 35.67
C PRO A 96 -32.27 -19.86 34.84
N ALA A 97 -32.62 -21.15 34.89
CA ALA A 97 -31.96 -22.18 34.08
C ALA A 97 -32.13 -21.90 32.58
N PRO A 98 -31.12 -22.23 31.74
CA PRO A 98 -31.19 -21.98 30.30
C PRO A 98 -32.29 -22.82 29.64
N ASP A 99 -33.03 -22.19 28.73
CA ASP A 99 -34.11 -22.80 27.97
C ASP A 99 -33.61 -24.02 27.15
N PRO A 100 -34.21 -25.21 27.29
CA PRO A 100 -33.80 -26.39 26.52
C PRO A 100 -33.95 -26.22 25.00
N ALA A 101 -34.77 -25.27 24.52
CA ALA A 101 -34.85 -24.93 23.10
C ALA A 101 -33.52 -24.35 22.56
N ALA A 102 -32.78 -23.59 23.37
CA ALA A 102 -31.49 -22.99 22.97
C ALA A 102 -30.38 -24.06 22.80
N LEU A 103 -30.42 -25.14 23.60
CA LEU A 103 -29.46 -26.24 23.50
C LEU A 103 -29.67 -27.07 22.22
N HIS A 104 -30.91 -27.28 21.79
CA HIS A 104 -31.20 -27.93 20.51
C HIS A 104 -30.73 -27.09 19.31
N ALA A 105 -30.92 -25.76 19.34
CA ALA A 105 -30.41 -24.88 18.29
C ALA A 105 -28.87 -24.89 18.21
N ALA A 106 -28.18 -24.88 19.36
CA ALA A 106 -26.72 -24.94 19.42
C ALA A 106 -26.15 -26.26 18.89
N LEU A 107 -26.78 -27.40 19.21
CA LEU A 107 -26.37 -28.72 18.70
C LEU A 107 -26.56 -28.87 17.18
N ILE A 108 -27.62 -28.26 16.61
CA ILE A 108 -27.85 -28.27 15.16
C ILE A 108 -26.80 -27.40 14.44
N SER A 109 -26.42 -26.25 14.99
CA SER A 109 -25.33 -25.43 14.42
C SER A 109 -23.95 -26.11 14.51
N ALA A 110 -23.69 -26.91 15.54
CA ALA A 110 -22.43 -27.65 15.71
C ALA A 110 -22.27 -28.83 14.72
N LEU A 111 -23.34 -29.27 14.06
CA LEU A 111 -23.34 -30.31 13.03
C LEU A 111 -23.27 -29.76 11.61
N THR A 112 -22.94 -28.47 11.43
CA THR A 112 -22.63 -27.90 10.12
C THR A 112 -21.31 -28.50 9.64
N VAL A 113 -21.39 -29.60 8.89
CA VAL A 113 -20.26 -30.19 8.16
C VAL A 113 -19.54 -29.06 7.42
N PRO A 114 -18.22 -28.86 7.59
CA PRO A 114 -17.52 -27.83 6.86
C PRO A 114 -17.74 -28.06 5.35
N PRO A 115 -17.94 -27.00 4.55
CA PRO A 115 -18.05 -27.16 3.10
C PRO A 115 -16.84 -27.99 2.64
N PRO A 116 -17.05 -29.03 1.80
CA PRO A 116 -15.96 -29.89 1.39
C PRO A 116 -14.86 -29.01 0.78
N LEU A 117 -13.67 -29.07 1.36
CA LEU A 117 -12.51 -28.33 0.88
C LEU A 117 -12.38 -28.55 -0.63
N ASP A 118 -12.14 -27.47 -1.37
CA ASP A 118 -12.05 -27.40 -2.85
C ASP A 118 -10.81 -28.13 -3.43
N PHE A 119 -10.32 -29.15 -2.72
CA PHE A 119 -9.18 -30.02 -3.05
C PHE A 119 -9.31 -30.68 -4.43
N MET A 120 -10.52 -30.85 -4.96
CA MET A 120 -10.73 -31.38 -6.31
C MET A 120 -10.42 -30.37 -7.42
N THR A 121 -10.49 -29.07 -7.11
CA THR A 121 -10.37 -27.99 -8.09
C THR A 121 -8.90 -27.61 -8.34
N GLU A 122 -8.04 -27.67 -7.32
CA GLU A 122 -6.59 -27.43 -7.45
C GLU A 122 -5.81 -28.58 -8.10
N LEU A 123 -6.33 -29.80 -8.05
CA LEU A 123 -5.64 -31.00 -8.55
C LEU A 123 -5.75 -31.20 -10.07
N ASN A 124 -6.55 -30.39 -10.77
CA ASN A 124 -6.64 -30.42 -12.23
C ASN A 124 -5.66 -29.38 -12.84
N PRO A 125 -4.72 -29.80 -13.70
CA PRO A 125 -3.80 -28.88 -14.35
C PRO A 125 -4.55 -27.93 -15.28
N LYS A 126 -4.06 -26.69 -15.42
CA LYS A 126 -4.50 -25.79 -16.50
C LYS A 126 -4.18 -26.44 -17.85
N LEU A 127 -5.13 -26.35 -18.80
CA LEU A 127 -4.98 -26.94 -20.14
C LEU A 127 -3.76 -26.35 -20.86
N PHE A 128 -2.79 -27.20 -21.20
CA PHE A 128 -1.55 -26.80 -21.85
C PHE A 128 -1.70 -26.66 -23.37
N ARG A 129 -1.08 -25.62 -23.94
CA ARG A 129 -1.10 -25.28 -25.36
C ARG A 129 0.23 -25.55 -26.05
N GLY A 130 1.34 -25.42 -25.31
CA GLY A 130 2.70 -25.61 -25.81
C GLY A 130 3.16 -24.59 -26.86
N ASP A 131 2.47 -23.46 -26.99
CA ASP A 131 2.85 -22.32 -27.85
C ASP A 131 3.95 -21.43 -27.24
N GLY A 132 4.31 -21.67 -25.98
CA GLY A 132 5.36 -20.95 -25.25
C GLY A 132 4.93 -19.58 -24.69
N LEU A 133 3.66 -19.20 -24.85
CA LEU A 133 3.15 -17.88 -24.45
C LEU A 133 2.55 -17.92 -23.03
N GLY A 134 3.39 -17.68 -22.03
CA GLY A 134 2.96 -17.55 -20.63
C GLY A 134 2.65 -18.88 -19.92
N GLU A 135 2.93 -20.02 -20.56
CA GLU A 135 2.81 -21.35 -19.98
C GLU A 135 4.20 -21.97 -19.75
N ASN A 136 4.44 -22.50 -18.54
CA ASN A 136 5.67 -23.24 -18.22
C ASN A 136 5.41 -24.75 -18.35
N ALA A 137 6.16 -25.40 -19.25
CA ALA A 137 6.03 -26.83 -19.53
C ALA A 137 6.41 -27.69 -18.31
N THR A 138 7.41 -27.27 -17.53
CA THR A 138 7.84 -27.98 -16.30
C THR A 138 6.76 -27.93 -15.23
N ASP A 139 6.11 -26.78 -15.02
CA ASP A 139 5.04 -26.63 -14.03
C ASP A 139 3.79 -27.43 -14.39
N PHE A 140 3.42 -27.46 -15.68
CA PHE A 140 2.37 -28.33 -16.20
C PHE A 140 2.68 -29.81 -15.94
N LEU A 141 3.89 -30.25 -16.29
CA LEU A 141 4.32 -31.64 -16.08
C LEU A 141 4.34 -32.02 -14.59
N ASN A 142 4.75 -31.09 -13.71
CA ASN A 142 4.73 -31.26 -12.26
C ASN A 142 3.30 -31.28 -11.69
N ALA A 143 2.34 -30.59 -12.31
CA ALA A 143 0.92 -30.72 -11.95
C ALA A 143 0.37 -32.12 -12.32
N ILE A 144 0.68 -32.62 -13.53
CA ILE A 144 0.32 -34.01 -13.93
C ILE A 144 0.95 -35.03 -12.98
N ARG A 145 2.25 -34.90 -12.68
CA ARG A 145 2.96 -35.80 -11.75
C ARG A 145 2.33 -35.79 -10.35
N ARG A 146 2.00 -34.60 -9.80
CA ARG A 146 1.28 -34.49 -8.51
C ARG A 146 -0.07 -35.20 -8.55
N ARG A 147 -0.84 -35.05 -9.64
CA ARG A 147 -2.12 -35.77 -9.81
C ARG A 147 -1.93 -37.28 -9.83
N ASN A 148 -0.93 -37.78 -10.57
CA ASN A 148 -0.61 -39.20 -10.65
C ASN A 148 -0.13 -39.79 -9.31
N LEU A 149 0.47 -38.98 -8.43
CA LEU A 149 0.86 -39.40 -7.07
C LEU A 149 -0.34 -39.52 -6.11
N VAL A 150 -1.37 -38.69 -6.27
CA VAL A 150 -2.62 -38.78 -5.48
C VAL A 150 -3.48 -39.98 -5.93
N SER A 151 -3.36 -40.39 -7.19
CA SER A 151 -4.06 -41.55 -7.78
C SER A 151 -3.09 -42.68 -8.15
N PRO A 152 -2.37 -43.32 -7.18
CA PRO A 152 -1.35 -44.32 -7.49
C PRO A 152 -1.90 -45.60 -8.12
N ALA A 153 -3.21 -45.84 -7.99
CA ALA A 153 -3.91 -46.96 -8.61
C ALA A 153 -4.06 -46.81 -10.14
N TRP A 154 -3.79 -45.63 -10.72
CA TRP A 154 -3.94 -45.41 -12.15
C TRP A 154 -2.92 -46.22 -12.96
N LYS A 155 -3.42 -46.93 -13.97
CA LYS A 155 -2.62 -47.60 -14.99
C LYS A 155 -2.01 -46.56 -15.93
N ASP A 156 -0.94 -46.93 -16.62
CA ASP A 156 -0.28 -45.99 -17.52
C ASP A 156 -1.19 -45.53 -18.68
N ALA A 157 -2.07 -46.40 -19.19
CA ALA A 157 -3.11 -46.00 -20.13
C ALA A 157 -4.01 -44.86 -19.61
N GLU A 158 -4.42 -44.91 -18.34
CA GLU A 158 -5.28 -43.89 -17.71
C GLU A 158 -4.50 -42.58 -17.48
N LYS A 159 -3.19 -42.66 -17.16
CA LYS A 159 -2.30 -41.50 -17.05
C LYS A 159 -2.07 -40.82 -18.40
N LEU A 160 -1.94 -41.61 -19.48
CA LEU A 160 -1.78 -41.12 -20.85
C LEU A 160 -3.07 -40.43 -21.34
N GLU A 161 -4.23 -41.03 -21.09
CA GLU A 161 -5.54 -40.41 -21.37
C GLU A 161 -5.72 -39.10 -20.58
N PHE A 162 -5.41 -39.10 -19.28
CA PHE A 162 -5.49 -37.88 -18.47
C PHE A 162 -4.54 -36.78 -18.95
N PHE A 163 -3.31 -37.13 -19.35
CA PHE A 163 -2.39 -36.19 -19.98
C PHE A 163 -2.97 -35.63 -21.28
N GLU A 164 -3.52 -36.50 -22.14
CA GLU A 164 -4.12 -36.12 -23.41
C GLU A 164 -5.33 -35.18 -23.26
N LEU A 165 -6.16 -35.40 -22.24
CA LEU A 165 -7.29 -34.54 -21.85
C LEU A 165 -6.81 -33.21 -21.25
N SER A 166 -5.61 -33.17 -20.67
CA SER A 166 -4.98 -31.97 -20.13
C SER A 166 -4.34 -31.07 -21.20
N LEU A 167 -4.37 -31.47 -22.48
CA LEU A 167 -3.93 -30.64 -23.61
C LEU A 167 -5.12 -29.90 -24.23
N LYS A 168 -4.96 -28.61 -24.51
CA LYS A 168 -6.03 -27.81 -25.12
C LYS A 168 -6.32 -28.28 -26.55
N SER A 169 -7.59 -28.54 -26.87
CA SER A 169 -8.04 -28.83 -28.24
C SER A 169 -7.61 -27.75 -29.24
N GLY A 170 -7.09 -28.17 -30.39
CA GLY A 170 -6.59 -27.28 -31.45
C GLY A 170 -5.26 -26.58 -31.12
N SER A 171 -4.58 -26.92 -30.02
CA SER A 171 -3.28 -26.35 -29.67
C SER A 171 -2.10 -27.06 -30.33
N TYR A 172 -0.94 -26.39 -30.32
CA TYR A 172 0.32 -26.97 -30.79
C TYR A 172 0.69 -28.23 -30.01
N ALA A 173 0.51 -28.25 -28.69
CA ALA A 173 0.77 -29.42 -27.85
C ALA A 173 -0.12 -30.61 -28.20
N LYS A 174 -1.42 -30.40 -28.46
CA LYS A 174 -2.33 -31.46 -28.92
C LYS A 174 -1.94 -31.97 -30.32
N SER A 175 -1.57 -31.07 -31.24
CA SER A 175 -1.06 -31.47 -32.56
C SER A 175 0.28 -32.22 -32.50
N TRP A 176 1.17 -31.88 -31.57
CA TRP A 176 2.41 -32.61 -31.30
C TRP A 176 2.10 -34.01 -30.77
N TYR A 177 1.26 -34.09 -29.73
CA TYR A 177 0.89 -35.37 -29.11
C TYR A 177 0.27 -36.31 -30.14
N ASN A 178 -0.63 -35.82 -30.99
CA ASN A 178 -1.24 -36.64 -32.05
C ASN A 178 -0.22 -37.22 -33.06
N LYS A 179 0.91 -36.54 -33.29
CA LYS A 179 1.98 -36.96 -34.21
C LYS A 179 3.05 -37.85 -33.55
N LEU A 180 3.04 -37.95 -32.22
CA LEU A 180 4.03 -38.69 -31.47
C LEU A 180 3.87 -40.21 -31.69
N ALA A 181 4.99 -40.93 -31.82
CA ALA A 181 5.02 -42.36 -32.15
C ALA A 181 4.36 -43.23 -31.06
N ALA A 182 3.88 -44.41 -31.43
CA ALA A 182 3.25 -45.34 -30.48
C ALA A 182 4.22 -45.81 -29.36
N THR A 183 5.51 -45.93 -29.68
CA THR A 183 6.60 -46.24 -28.73
C THR A 183 6.86 -45.14 -27.71
N ASP A 184 6.49 -43.90 -28.03
CA ASP A 184 6.63 -42.74 -27.17
C ASP A 184 5.32 -42.47 -26.37
N LYS A 185 4.33 -43.39 -26.48
CA LYS A 185 2.98 -43.34 -25.87
C LYS A 185 2.55 -44.69 -25.26
N ASP A 186 3.45 -45.64 -25.09
CA ASP A 186 3.15 -46.95 -24.49
C ASP A 186 3.07 -46.86 -22.95
N THR A 187 3.90 -46.01 -22.36
CA THR A 187 4.04 -45.81 -20.91
C THR A 187 4.16 -44.32 -20.59
N PHE A 188 3.74 -43.94 -19.37
CA PHE A 188 3.83 -42.55 -18.94
C PHE A 188 5.29 -42.04 -18.87
N PRO A 189 6.30 -42.83 -18.44
CA PRO A 189 7.71 -42.43 -18.50
C PRO A 189 8.23 -42.13 -19.92
N HIS A 190 7.86 -42.92 -20.95
CA HIS A 190 8.28 -42.63 -22.32
C HIS A 190 7.66 -41.32 -22.84
N LEU A 191 6.39 -41.06 -22.53
CA LEU A 191 5.75 -39.78 -22.84
C LEU A 191 6.44 -38.60 -22.13
N VAL A 192 6.86 -38.76 -20.87
CA VAL A 192 7.62 -37.75 -20.12
C VAL A 192 8.93 -37.40 -20.83
N VAL A 193 9.70 -38.40 -21.28
CA VAL A 193 10.95 -38.19 -22.03
C VAL A 193 10.68 -37.49 -23.37
N ALA A 194 9.66 -37.93 -24.11
CA ALA A 194 9.27 -37.29 -25.36
C ALA A 194 8.81 -35.83 -25.17
N PHE A 195 8.09 -35.54 -24.08
CA PHE A 195 7.65 -34.19 -23.73
C PHE A 195 8.83 -33.28 -23.38
N GLN A 196 9.77 -33.74 -22.55
CA GLN A 196 10.98 -32.98 -22.21
C GLN A 196 11.90 -32.76 -23.43
N ARG A 197 11.89 -33.66 -24.41
CA ARG A 197 12.58 -33.45 -25.70
C ARG A 197 11.94 -32.33 -26.54
N GLN A 198 10.62 -32.13 -26.44
CA GLN A 198 9.89 -31.12 -27.21
C GLN A 198 9.84 -29.75 -26.52
N TRP A 199 9.67 -29.74 -25.20
CA TRP A 199 9.75 -28.55 -24.34
C TRP A 199 10.82 -28.80 -23.28
N PRO A 200 12.11 -28.60 -23.62
CA PRO A 200 13.18 -28.68 -22.63
C PRO A 200 12.94 -27.67 -21.51
N GLU A 201 13.40 -28.03 -20.32
CA GLU A 201 13.39 -27.11 -19.18
C GLU A 201 14.17 -25.86 -19.58
N LYS A 202 13.49 -24.70 -19.53
CA LYS A 202 14.15 -23.42 -19.79
C LYS A 202 15.12 -23.20 -18.64
N GLU A 203 16.42 -23.37 -18.91
CA GLU A 203 17.46 -22.89 -18.00
C GLU A 203 17.11 -21.45 -17.63
N MET A 204 16.86 -21.23 -16.34
CA MET A 204 16.66 -19.87 -15.85
C MET A 204 17.94 -19.13 -16.16
N ALA A 205 17.86 -18.11 -17.02
CA ALA A 205 19.00 -17.25 -17.31
C ALA A 205 19.58 -16.78 -15.97
N VAL A 206 20.76 -17.30 -15.64
CA VAL A 206 21.44 -16.98 -14.39
C VAL A 206 21.82 -15.53 -14.50
N ARG A 207 21.02 -14.65 -13.91
CA ARG A 207 21.29 -13.21 -13.89
C ARG A 207 22.72 -13.00 -13.46
N GLU A 208 23.52 -12.39 -14.32
CA GLU A 208 24.95 -12.26 -14.07
C GLU A 208 25.15 -11.39 -12.81
N LYS A 209 26.27 -11.56 -12.11
CA LYS A 209 26.56 -10.75 -10.91
C LYS A 209 26.48 -9.23 -11.19
N GLY A 210 26.79 -8.81 -12.42
CA GLY A 210 26.62 -7.43 -12.87
C GLY A 210 25.15 -6.98 -12.98
N GLU A 211 24.26 -7.80 -13.54
CA GLU A 211 22.83 -7.50 -13.61
C GLU A 211 22.19 -7.44 -12.22
N LEU A 212 22.54 -8.37 -11.33
CA LEU A 212 22.08 -8.36 -9.93
C LEU A 212 22.61 -7.15 -9.16
N GLN A 213 23.84 -6.71 -9.43
CA GLN A 213 24.37 -5.48 -8.86
C GLN A 213 23.62 -4.24 -9.37
N GLU A 214 23.27 -4.16 -10.66
CA GLU A 214 22.44 -3.08 -11.20
C GLU A 214 21.01 -3.11 -10.64
N GLU A 215 20.41 -4.29 -10.46
CA GLU A 215 19.12 -4.47 -9.79
C GLU A 215 19.17 -3.97 -8.34
N LEU A 216 20.20 -4.34 -7.57
CA LEU A 216 20.43 -3.87 -6.20
C LEU A 216 20.57 -2.33 -6.14
N LEU A 217 21.33 -1.75 -7.08
CA LEU A 217 21.60 -0.31 -7.14
C LEU A 217 20.47 0.51 -7.78
N SER A 218 19.47 -0.12 -8.40
CA SER A 218 18.27 0.53 -8.92
C SER A 218 17.06 0.40 -7.97
N LEU A 219 17.10 -0.50 -6.98
CA LEU A 219 16.02 -0.72 -6.02
C LEU A 219 15.85 0.46 -5.04
N LYS A 220 14.91 1.36 -5.34
CA LYS A 220 14.59 2.55 -4.53
C LYS A 220 13.42 2.31 -3.59
N LEU A 221 13.60 2.69 -2.32
CA LEU A 221 12.50 2.80 -1.37
C LEU A 221 11.77 4.11 -1.65
N ARG A 222 10.53 4.02 -2.16
CA ARG A 222 9.72 5.20 -2.43
C ARG A 222 9.18 5.76 -1.10
N PRO A 223 9.08 7.09 -0.93
CA PRO A 223 8.60 7.68 0.32
C PRO A 223 7.14 7.29 0.63
N GLU A 224 6.34 6.97 -0.39
CA GLU A 224 4.95 6.52 -0.23
C GLU A 224 4.84 5.13 0.43
N ASP A 225 5.85 4.28 0.29
CA ASP A 225 5.87 2.91 0.84
C ASP A 225 6.32 2.89 2.32
N ILE A 226 6.87 4.01 2.84
CA ILE A 226 7.35 4.11 4.23
C ILE A 226 6.15 4.14 5.20
N GLY A 227 6.13 3.19 6.14
CA GLY A 227 5.01 3.07 7.07
C GLY A 227 3.69 2.73 6.37
N VAL A 228 3.76 2.03 5.23
CA VAL A 228 2.65 1.32 4.59
C VAL A 228 2.97 -0.17 4.66
N ARG A 229 1.95 -1.03 4.81
CA ARG A 229 2.12 -2.48 4.63
C ARG A 229 2.06 -2.80 3.15
N VAL A 230 3.05 -3.54 2.67
CA VAL A 230 3.15 -4.07 1.32
C VAL A 230 2.93 -5.58 1.43
N GLU A 231 2.01 -6.09 0.62
CA GLU A 231 1.78 -7.52 0.46
C GLU A 231 2.57 -7.98 -0.77
N GLU A 232 3.65 -8.74 -0.56
CA GLU A 232 4.37 -9.46 -1.60
C GLU A 232 4.37 -10.95 -1.18
N ASP A 233 4.07 -11.86 -2.12
CA ASP A 233 3.90 -13.30 -1.87
C ASP A 233 2.92 -13.69 -0.73
N GLY A 234 1.91 -12.86 -0.46
CA GLY A 234 0.89 -13.09 0.57
C GLY A 234 1.36 -12.80 2.01
N ILE A 235 2.53 -12.16 2.16
CA ILE A 235 3.06 -11.74 3.47
C ILE A 235 2.97 -10.22 3.56
N GLU A 236 2.19 -9.71 4.53
CA GLU A 236 2.18 -8.28 4.85
C GLU A 236 3.43 -7.88 5.65
N GLU A 237 4.39 -7.21 4.99
CA GLU A 237 5.52 -6.56 5.65
C GLU A 237 5.44 -5.04 5.54
N TRP A 238 6.08 -4.29 6.44
CA TRP A 238 6.22 -2.84 6.27
C TRP A 238 7.15 -2.53 5.08
N GLY A 239 6.77 -1.59 4.21
CA GLY A 239 7.49 -1.32 2.96
C GLY A 239 8.99 -1.05 3.12
N GLN A 240 9.43 -0.38 4.20
CA GLN A 240 10.85 -0.19 4.50
C GLN A 240 11.57 -1.49 4.90
N VAL A 241 10.89 -2.41 5.61
CA VAL A 241 11.42 -3.73 5.98
C VAL A 241 11.50 -4.62 4.75
N HIS A 242 10.43 -4.66 3.96
CA HIS A 242 10.35 -5.40 2.71
C HIS A 242 11.48 -4.98 1.73
N TRP A 243 11.69 -3.67 1.54
CA TRP A 243 12.84 -3.16 0.78
C TRP A 243 14.17 -3.69 1.32
N ALA A 244 14.39 -3.62 2.64
CA ALA A 244 15.65 -4.06 3.25
C ALA A 244 15.91 -5.56 3.04
N VAL A 245 14.88 -6.39 3.22
CA VAL A 245 14.93 -7.84 2.98
C VAL A 245 15.25 -8.13 1.52
N LYS A 246 14.61 -7.42 0.58
CA LYS A 246 14.81 -7.57 -0.87
C LYS A 246 16.23 -7.19 -1.31
N VAL A 247 16.77 -6.08 -0.81
CA VAL A 247 18.18 -5.69 -1.05
C VAL A 247 19.14 -6.72 -0.47
N ALA A 248 18.93 -7.18 0.77
CA ALA A 248 19.78 -8.18 1.41
C ALA A 248 19.74 -9.54 0.68
N ALA A 249 18.58 -9.93 0.14
CA ALA A 249 18.44 -11.15 -0.66
C ALA A 249 19.19 -11.06 -2.00
N ILE A 250 19.17 -9.91 -2.68
CA ILE A 250 19.98 -9.69 -3.89
C ILE A 250 21.48 -9.68 -3.53
N ALA A 251 21.86 -9.02 -2.43
CA ALA A 251 23.24 -8.98 -1.94
C ALA A 251 23.81 -10.37 -1.62
N ALA A 252 23.00 -11.24 -1.01
CA ALA A 252 23.38 -12.63 -0.75
C ALA A 252 23.62 -13.43 -2.05
N ARG A 253 22.89 -13.14 -3.14
CA ARG A 253 23.05 -13.81 -4.44
C ARG A 253 24.28 -13.36 -5.22
N ILE A 254 24.82 -12.18 -4.94
CA ILE A 254 26.09 -11.69 -5.51
C ILE A 254 27.31 -11.99 -4.61
N GLU A 255 27.06 -12.48 -3.38
CA GLU A 255 28.06 -12.74 -2.34
C GLU A 255 28.76 -11.45 -1.84
N ASP A 256 28.00 -10.36 -1.64
CA ASP A 256 28.53 -9.10 -1.08
C ASP A 256 28.49 -9.08 0.45
N ASP A 257 29.67 -8.97 1.08
CA ASP A 257 29.85 -8.90 2.55
C ASP A 257 29.43 -7.55 3.18
N GLY A 258 28.79 -6.66 2.41
CA GLY A 258 28.36 -5.33 2.86
C GLY A 258 29.05 -4.15 2.14
N GLY A 259 29.89 -4.42 1.13
CA GLY A 259 30.59 -3.39 0.36
C GLY A 259 29.65 -2.47 -0.42
N LEU A 260 28.47 -2.95 -0.80
CA LEU A 260 27.47 -2.17 -1.53
C LEU A 260 26.45 -1.45 -0.62
N ILE A 261 26.46 -1.66 0.71
CA ILE A 261 25.57 -0.98 1.66
C ILE A 261 25.61 0.56 1.50
N PRO A 262 26.78 1.24 1.40
CA PRO A 262 26.82 2.70 1.23
C PRO A 262 26.22 3.20 -0.09
N GLN A 263 26.07 2.33 -1.08
CA GLN A 263 25.47 2.66 -2.36
C GLN A 263 23.95 2.44 -2.33
N ALA A 264 23.49 1.30 -1.80
CA ALA A 264 22.06 1.04 -1.56
C ALA A 264 21.42 2.07 -0.61
N LEU A 265 22.17 2.56 0.37
CA LEU A 265 21.70 3.63 1.27
C LEU A 265 21.45 4.98 0.55
N LYS A 266 21.96 5.21 -0.67
CA LYS A 266 21.62 6.41 -1.48
C LYS A 266 20.22 6.33 -2.11
N ASN A 267 19.59 5.16 -2.06
CA ASN A 267 18.30 4.87 -2.67
C ASN A 267 17.14 4.87 -1.65
N ILE A 268 17.38 5.34 -0.42
CA ILE A 268 16.35 5.53 0.61
C ILE A 268 16.28 7.01 1.03
N PRO A 269 15.12 7.51 1.52
CA PRO A 269 15.00 8.91 1.93
C PRO A 269 15.91 9.31 3.10
N ASP A 270 16.43 10.54 3.06
CA ASP A 270 17.33 11.10 4.08
C ASP A 270 16.73 11.11 5.49
N SER A 271 15.41 11.31 5.58
CA SER A 271 14.65 11.23 6.82
C SER A 271 14.76 9.87 7.51
N LEU A 272 14.86 8.78 6.74
CA LEU A 272 15.07 7.42 7.25
C LEU A 272 16.56 7.16 7.55
N LEU A 273 17.48 7.65 6.71
CA LEU A 273 18.94 7.58 6.96
C LEU A 273 19.32 8.18 8.32
N LEU A 274 18.75 9.33 8.66
CA LEU A 274 18.97 10.02 9.93
C LEU A 274 18.58 9.17 11.14
N ARG A 275 17.61 8.25 11.01
CA ARG A 275 17.14 7.35 12.08
C ARG A 275 18.01 6.10 12.21
N LEU A 276 18.59 5.63 11.12
CA LEU A 276 19.42 4.42 11.09
C LEU A 276 20.81 4.61 11.74
N GLY A 277 21.31 5.85 11.85
CA GLY A 277 22.62 6.14 12.45
C GLY A 277 23.81 5.57 11.64
N PRO A 278 24.99 5.38 12.26
CA PRO A 278 26.21 4.95 11.56
C PRO A 278 26.55 3.44 11.66
N LYS A 279 25.85 2.66 12.48
CA LYS A 279 26.23 1.28 12.81
C LYS A 279 25.58 0.23 11.89
N ARG A 280 26.08 0.09 10.66
CA ARG A 280 25.69 -1.01 9.74
C ARG A 280 26.92 -1.51 9.00
N LYS A 281 27.41 -2.70 9.37
CA LYS A 281 28.57 -3.32 8.69
C LYS A 281 28.15 -4.44 7.75
N THR A 282 27.07 -5.15 8.08
CA THR A 282 26.54 -6.26 7.30
C THR A 282 25.10 -5.99 6.82
N TRP A 283 24.66 -6.74 5.81
CA TRP A 283 23.27 -6.70 5.34
C TRP A 283 22.27 -7.16 6.42
N ALA A 284 22.67 -8.11 7.27
CA ALA A 284 21.87 -8.51 8.42
C ALA A 284 21.69 -7.35 9.42
N ASP A 285 22.75 -6.60 9.73
CA ASP A 285 22.66 -5.41 10.59
C ASP A 285 21.70 -4.36 9.99
N LEU A 286 21.76 -4.12 8.66
CA LEU A 286 20.87 -3.18 7.97
C LEU A 286 19.40 -3.59 8.13
N VAL A 287 19.06 -4.85 7.82
CA VAL A 287 17.69 -5.38 7.94
C VAL A 287 17.20 -5.28 9.38
N GLN A 288 18.03 -5.69 10.35
CA GLN A 288 17.65 -5.65 11.76
C GLN A 288 17.47 -4.21 12.26
N THR A 289 18.40 -3.30 11.92
CA THR A 289 18.28 -1.87 12.29
C THR A 289 17.01 -1.23 11.71
N ILE A 290 16.58 -1.64 10.51
CA ILE A 290 15.32 -1.17 9.89
C ILE A 290 14.08 -1.76 10.57
N LYS A 291 14.13 -3.04 10.99
CA LYS A 291 13.06 -3.70 11.77
C LYS A 291 12.90 -3.09 13.17
N ASP A 292 13.99 -2.66 13.79
CA ASP A 292 14.02 -2.09 15.13
C ASP A 292 13.63 -0.60 15.19
N ILE A 293 13.35 0.07 14.06
CA ILE A 293 12.82 1.44 14.07
C ILE A 293 11.41 1.41 14.67
N PRO A 294 11.14 2.15 15.76
CA PRO A 294 9.81 2.17 16.37
C PRO A 294 8.79 2.81 15.42
N SER A 295 7.57 2.28 15.40
CA SER A 295 6.50 2.74 14.49
C SER A 295 6.17 4.24 14.64
N SER A 296 6.44 4.84 15.81
CA SER A 296 6.37 6.29 16.04
C SER A 296 7.34 7.08 15.15
N ASP A 297 8.56 6.57 14.98
CA ASP A 297 9.61 7.21 14.21
C ASP A 297 9.35 6.99 12.71
N VAL A 298 8.88 5.82 12.31
CA VAL A 298 8.42 5.57 10.92
C VAL A 298 7.28 6.53 10.55
N ALA A 299 6.31 6.74 11.45
CA ALA A 299 5.24 7.73 11.26
C ALA A 299 5.77 9.18 11.26
N GLY A 300 6.81 9.48 12.04
CA GLY A 300 7.51 10.77 12.04
C GLY A 300 8.25 11.04 10.71
N VAL A 301 8.98 10.04 10.20
CA VAL A 301 9.64 10.03 8.89
C VAL A 301 8.63 10.30 7.78
N ARG A 302 7.51 9.55 7.76
CA ARG A 302 6.44 9.75 6.77
C ARG A 302 5.87 11.17 6.79
N ARG A 303 5.60 11.73 7.98
CA ARG A 303 5.13 13.13 8.12
C ARG A 303 6.15 14.17 7.63
N LEU A 304 7.45 13.87 7.71
CA LEU A 304 8.50 14.73 7.17
C LEU A 304 8.51 14.68 5.64
N GLU A 305 8.43 13.48 5.04
CA GLU A 305 8.32 13.31 3.59
C GLU A 305 7.05 13.97 3.02
N ASP A 306 5.88 13.72 3.63
CA ASP A 306 4.61 14.37 3.27
C ASP A 306 4.74 15.91 3.29
N ARG A 307 5.47 16.44 4.30
CA ARG A 307 5.72 17.88 4.43
C ARG A 307 6.67 18.38 3.34
N LEU A 308 7.76 17.66 3.04
CA LEU A 308 8.71 18.01 1.99
C LEU A 308 8.01 18.02 0.61
N ALA A 309 7.26 16.97 0.27
CA ALA A 309 6.47 16.90 -0.95
C ALA A 309 5.43 18.04 -1.05
N SER A 310 4.82 18.44 0.08
CA SER A 310 3.90 19.58 0.12
C SER A 310 4.60 20.93 -0.12
N MET A 311 5.84 21.09 0.38
CA MET A 311 6.65 22.29 0.18
C MET A 311 7.19 22.37 -1.24
N GLU A 312 7.66 21.26 -1.82
CA GLU A 312 8.06 21.19 -3.23
C GLU A 312 6.89 21.51 -4.16
N THR A 313 5.70 20.97 -3.88
CA THR A 313 4.45 21.32 -4.58
C THR A 313 4.14 22.82 -4.48
N LEU A 314 4.34 23.44 -3.30
CA LEU A 314 4.16 24.88 -3.12
C LEU A 314 5.17 25.68 -3.95
N ILE A 315 6.45 25.31 -3.94
CA ILE A 315 7.53 25.95 -4.72
C ILE A 315 7.25 25.82 -6.22
N GLY A 316 6.91 24.62 -6.70
CA GLY A 316 6.58 24.36 -8.10
C GLY A 316 5.30 25.08 -8.56
N ASN A 317 4.38 25.37 -7.64
CA ASN A 317 3.22 26.23 -7.90
C ASN A 317 3.60 27.71 -7.92
N LEU A 318 4.47 28.19 -7.02
CA LEU A 318 4.98 29.57 -7.04
C LEU A 318 5.81 29.87 -8.29
N GLN A 319 6.65 28.93 -8.75
CA GLN A 319 7.40 29.06 -9.99
C GLN A 319 6.50 29.10 -11.23
N ARG A 320 5.38 28.36 -11.23
CA ARG A 320 4.38 28.35 -12.32
C ARG A 320 3.42 29.54 -12.27
N ALA A 321 3.09 30.02 -11.08
CA ALA A 321 2.20 31.16 -10.83
C ALA A 321 2.96 32.51 -10.76
N ALA A 322 4.28 32.52 -11.00
CA ALA A 322 5.06 33.73 -11.09
C ALA A 322 4.46 34.66 -12.15
N PRO A 323 3.93 35.84 -11.78
CA PRO A 323 3.28 36.72 -12.74
C PRO A 323 4.28 37.16 -13.83
N GLN A 324 3.74 37.50 -15.00
CA GLN A 324 4.48 38.16 -16.09
C GLN A 324 4.90 39.58 -15.67
N THR A 325 5.83 39.68 -14.71
CA THR A 325 6.42 40.95 -14.30
C THR A 325 7.22 41.51 -15.47
N PRO A 326 7.11 42.82 -15.78
CA PRO A 326 7.82 43.43 -16.91
C PRO A 326 9.35 43.28 -16.78
N THR A 327 9.85 43.06 -15.57
CA THR A 327 11.24 42.73 -15.25
C THR A 327 11.77 41.49 -15.98
N ARG A 328 10.93 40.53 -16.40
CA ARG A 328 11.40 39.33 -17.11
C ARG A 328 11.92 39.62 -18.52
N GLY A 329 11.39 40.67 -19.18
CA GLY A 329 11.96 41.19 -20.43
C GLY A 329 13.31 41.86 -20.20
N LEU A 330 13.42 42.65 -19.13
CA LEU A 330 14.65 43.32 -18.72
C LEU A 330 15.77 42.33 -18.33
N ALA A 331 15.45 41.28 -17.55
CA ALA A 331 16.43 40.24 -17.18
C ALA A 331 16.93 39.46 -18.40
N LYS A 332 16.06 39.21 -19.40
CA LYS A 332 16.43 38.55 -20.66
C LYS A 332 17.28 39.47 -21.56
N ALA A 333 17.07 40.80 -21.50
CA ALA A 333 17.93 41.78 -22.15
C ALA A 333 19.30 41.92 -21.46
N PHE A 334 19.35 41.94 -20.13
CA PHE A 334 20.60 41.99 -19.36
C PHE A 334 21.44 40.72 -19.48
N SER A 335 20.82 39.55 -19.65
CA SER A 335 21.55 38.29 -19.92
C SER A 335 22.24 38.28 -21.30
N GLY A 336 21.93 39.22 -22.18
CA GLY A 336 22.65 39.44 -23.45
C GLY A 336 23.87 40.37 -23.33
N LEU A 337 24.07 41.03 -22.20
CA LEU A 337 25.17 41.98 -21.96
C LEU A 337 26.36 41.32 -21.27
N ALA A 338 26.90 40.27 -21.90
CA ALA A 338 28.18 39.66 -21.52
C ALA A 338 29.25 39.96 -22.58
N ALA A 339 30.24 40.77 -22.17
CA ALA A 339 31.55 40.95 -22.81
C ALA A 339 31.60 41.38 -24.29
N SER A 340 31.56 42.69 -24.53
CA SER A 340 32.45 43.36 -25.52
C SER A 340 32.61 44.84 -25.17
N SER A 341 33.84 45.33 -25.27
CA SER A 341 34.29 46.69 -24.90
C SER A 341 35.29 47.16 -25.97
N PRO A 342 35.60 48.46 -26.14
CA PRO A 342 34.83 49.68 -25.85
C PRO A 342 34.58 50.52 -27.13
N GLY A 343 33.70 51.53 -27.08
CA GLY A 343 33.71 52.56 -28.12
C GLY A 343 32.58 53.59 -28.12
N ARG A 344 32.98 54.87 -28.16
CA ARG A 344 32.22 56.08 -28.52
C ARG A 344 31.13 56.58 -27.55
N ASN A 345 31.51 57.64 -26.85
CA ASN A 345 30.80 58.92 -26.72
C ASN A 345 29.32 58.97 -27.14
N ASP A 346 28.45 59.25 -26.17
CA ASP A 346 27.52 60.37 -26.28
C ASP A 346 27.13 60.88 -24.88
N PRO A 347 27.07 62.21 -24.64
CA PRO A 347 26.62 62.75 -23.35
C PRO A 347 25.10 62.94 -23.33
N ASN A 348 24.57 63.06 -22.10
CA ASN A 348 23.28 63.67 -21.78
C ASN A 348 21.99 62.86 -22.03
N ARG A 349 21.60 62.06 -21.02
CA ARG A 349 20.18 61.94 -20.63
C ARG A 349 20.01 61.63 -19.14
N ARG A 350 19.81 62.68 -18.33
CA ARG A 350 19.16 62.54 -17.01
C ARG A 350 17.70 62.17 -17.25
N ILE A 351 17.29 60.99 -16.80
CA ILE A 351 15.87 60.65 -16.62
C ILE A 351 15.66 60.39 -15.12
N LEU A 352 14.94 61.29 -14.46
CA LEU A 352 14.40 61.03 -13.13
C LEU A 352 13.31 59.97 -13.28
N PHE A 353 13.45 58.84 -12.59
CA PHE A 353 12.33 57.92 -12.37
C PHE A 353 11.63 58.28 -11.06
N PRO A 354 10.29 58.43 -11.05
CA PRO A 354 9.55 58.66 -9.82
C PRO A 354 9.57 57.42 -8.93
N GLN A 355 9.81 57.63 -7.64
CA GLN A 355 9.85 56.58 -6.63
C GLN A 355 8.42 56.11 -6.31
N ALA A 356 8.04 54.93 -6.81
CA ALA A 356 6.74 54.34 -6.50
C ALA A 356 6.70 53.90 -5.01
N PRO A 357 5.60 54.17 -4.27
CA PRO A 357 5.50 53.81 -2.86
C PRO A 357 5.48 52.29 -2.67
N ALA A 358 6.11 51.82 -1.59
CA ALA A 358 6.17 50.41 -1.24
C ALA A 358 4.76 49.85 -1.01
N GLY A 359 4.37 48.87 -1.84
CA GLY A 359 3.10 48.17 -1.69
C GLY A 359 3.03 47.42 -0.35
N ALA A 360 1.92 47.61 0.38
CA ALA A 360 1.72 47.02 1.68
C ALA A 360 1.82 45.49 1.66
N ALA A 361 2.36 44.92 2.75
CA ALA A 361 2.37 43.47 2.95
C ALA A 361 0.93 42.89 2.90
N PRO A 362 0.73 41.67 2.36
CA PRO A 362 -0.59 41.06 2.32
C PRO A 362 -1.13 40.88 3.74
N ALA A 363 -2.33 41.40 3.98
CA ALA A 363 -2.95 41.38 5.30
C ALA A 363 -3.01 39.95 5.87
N ALA A 364 -2.69 39.83 7.17
CA ALA A 364 -2.77 38.57 7.88
C ALA A 364 -4.21 38.00 7.77
N ARG A 365 -4.33 36.74 7.34
CA ARG A 365 -5.63 36.06 7.35
C ARG A 365 -6.09 35.92 8.80
N ILE A 366 -7.17 36.60 9.14
CA ILE A 366 -7.83 36.48 10.45
C ILE A 366 -8.25 35.00 10.61
N TYR A 367 -7.64 34.31 11.57
CA TYR A 367 -7.98 32.93 11.87
C TYR A 367 -9.28 32.91 12.68
N ARG A 368 -10.37 32.46 12.07
CA ARG A 368 -11.64 32.19 12.75
C ARG A 368 -11.51 30.95 13.64
N GLY A 369 -12.10 30.98 14.84
CA GLY A 369 -12.13 29.83 15.75
C GLY A 369 -12.91 28.66 15.15
N ASP A 370 -12.56 27.41 15.52
CA ASP A 370 -13.27 26.23 14.97
C ASP A 370 -14.75 26.16 15.41
N SER A 371 -15.12 26.77 16.53
CA SER A 371 -16.52 26.95 16.96
C SER A 371 -17.30 27.90 16.05
N GLU A 372 -16.73 29.07 15.72
CA GLU A 372 -17.30 30.03 14.75
C GLU A 372 -17.46 29.37 13.37
N ARG A 373 -16.43 28.63 12.92
CA ARG A 373 -16.45 27.90 11.65
C ARG A 373 -17.51 26.80 11.62
N LEU A 374 -17.75 26.10 12.73
CA LEU A 374 -18.84 25.14 12.86
C LEU A 374 -20.22 25.83 12.80
N ALA A 375 -20.37 26.98 13.46
CA ALA A 375 -21.60 27.77 13.42
C ALA A 375 -21.91 28.28 11.99
N MET A 376 -20.90 28.68 11.21
CA MET A 376 -21.08 29.05 9.80
C MET A 376 -21.61 27.88 8.95
N ILE A 377 -21.10 26.66 9.17
CA ILE A 377 -21.58 25.45 8.48
C ILE A 377 -23.04 25.13 8.87
N GLN A 378 -23.39 25.33 10.14
CA GLN A 378 -24.76 25.13 10.64
C GLN A 378 -25.74 26.20 10.15
N ALA A 379 -25.28 27.43 9.93
CA ALA A 379 -26.09 28.55 9.42
C ALA A 379 -26.38 28.44 7.91
N ALA A 380 -25.60 27.66 7.16
CA ALA A 380 -25.77 27.42 5.73
C ALA A 380 -25.88 25.91 5.41
N PRO A 381 -26.92 25.21 5.90
CA PRO A 381 -27.07 23.78 5.69
C PRO A 381 -27.30 23.47 4.20
N VAL A 382 -26.64 22.43 3.70
CA VAL A 382 -26.83 21.95 2.33
C VAL A 382 -28.01 20.99 2.28
N THR A 383 -29.02 21.31 1.47
CA THR A 383 -30.17 20.45 1.21
C THR A 383 -29.71 19.13 0.57
N ILE A 384 -30.17 18.01 1.11
CA ILE A 384 -29.90 16.68 0.56
C ILE A 384 -31.06 16.30 -0.35
N GLN A 385 -30.76 16.00 -1.61
CA GLN A 385 -31.74 15.52 -2.57
C GLN A 385 -31.98 14.00 -2.37
N PRO A 386 -33.22 13.49 -2.51
CA PRO A 386 -33.49 12.05 -2.43
C PRO A 386 -32.88 11.32 -3.63
N ARG A 387 -32.61 10.01 -3.50
CA ARG A 387 -32.00 9.17 -4.56
C ARG A 387 -33.00 8.81 -5.69
N THR A 388 -33.64 9.81 -6.27
CA THR A 388 -34.57 9.69 -7.39
C THR A 388 -34.01 10.39 -8.63
N PRO A 389 -34.50 10.09 -9.85
CA PRO A 389 -34.10 10.81 -11.06
C PRO A 389 -34.34 12.32 -10.97
N VAL A 390 -35.42 12.72 -10.27
CA VAL A 390 -35.72 14.14 -9.98
C VAL A 390 -34.65 14.75 -9.08
N GLY A 391 -34.29 14.09 -7.98
CA GLY A 391 -33.23 14.56 -7.08
C GLY A 391 -31.86 14.68 -7.77
N GLN A 392 -31.53 13.75 -8.67
CA GLN A 392 -30.33 13.83 -9.51
C GLN A 392 -30.36 15.04 -10.46
N ALA A 393 -31.52 15.36 -11.05
CA ALA A 393 -31.67 16.55 -11.90
C ALA A 393 -31.66 17.88 -11.10
N VAL A 394 -32.04 17.89 -9.81
CA VAL A 394 -31.82 19.05 -8.94
C VAL A 394 -30.33 19.18 -8.62
N TYR A 395 -29.67 18.12 -8.15
CA TYR A 395 -28.24 18.12 -7.83
C TYR A 395 -27.36 18.55 -9.01
N ALA A 396 -27.63 18.08 -10.23
CA ALA A 396 -26.90 18.51 -11.42
C ALA A 396 -26.98 20.02 -11.67
N ARG A 397 -28.13 20.65 -11.36
CA ARG A 397 -28.32 22.11 -11.44
C ARG A 397 -27.58 22.83 -10.30
N GLU A 398 -27.64 22.31 -9.07
CA GLU A 398 -26.90 22.84 -7.91
C GLU A 398 -25.38 22.82 -8.15
N ILE A 399 -24.84 21.73 -8.70
CA ILE A 399 -23.43 21.61 -9.08
C ILE A 399 -23.06 22.61 -10.17
N THR A 400 -23.90 22.77 -11.19
CA THR A 400 -23.68 23.77 -12.26
C THR A 400 -23.66 25.20 -11.69
N ALA A 401 -24.60 25.53 -10.79
CA ALA A 401 -24.67 26.83 -10.12
C ALA A 401 -23.46 27.06 -9.19
N TYR A 402 -23.01 26.04 -8.45
CA TYR A 402 -21.79 26.12 -7.63
C TYR A 402 -20.56 26.41 -8.50
N VAL A 403 -20.38 25.68 -9.60
CA VAL A 403 -19.23 25.88 -10.52
C VAL A 403 -19.32 27.26 -11.21
N GLN A 404 -20.50 27.74 -11.58
CA GLN A 404 -20.67 29.07 -12.14
C GLN A 404 -20.33 30.19 -11.12
N LYS A 405 -20.70 30.01 -9.85
CA LYS A 405 -20.50 31.01 -8.78
C LYS A 405 -19.09 31.00 -8.19
N HIS A 406 -18.43 29.85 -8.14
CA HIS A 406 -17.17 29.64 -7.41
C HIS A 406 -16.03 29.08 -8.27
N GLY A 407 -16.28 28.71 -9.53
CA GLY A 407 -15.30 28.11 -10.43
C GLY A 407 -14.70 26.83 -9.86
N ASN A 408 -13.41 26.61 -10.15
CA ASN A 408 -12.65 25.46 -9.66
C ASN A 408 -12.04 25.68 -8.25
N LEU A 409 -12.56 26.63 -7.47
CA LEU A 409 -12.04 26.90 -6.14
C LEU A 409 -12.41 25.77 -5.16
N ARG A 410 -11.48 25.45 -4.25
CA ARG A 410 -11.69 24.44 -3.20
C ARG A 410 -12.88 24.84 -2.31
N PRO A 411 -13.78 23.90 -1.94
CA PRO A 411 -14.84 24.13 -0.96
C PRO A 411 -14.31 24.68 0.36
N SER A 412 -15.15 25.44 1.07
CA SER A 412 -14.86 25.99 2.40
C SER A 412 -16.18 26.32 3.11
N GLU A 413 -16.10 26.76 4.36
CA GLU A 413 -17.24 27.15 5.21
C GLU A 413 -18.14 28.19 4.52
N GLU A 414 -17.53 29.19 3.86
CA GLU A 414 -18.21 30.22 3.09
C GLU A 414 -18.73 29.75 1.71
N ARG A 415 -18.39 28.52 1.29
CA ARG A 415 -18.66 27.94 -0.04
C ARG A 415 -18.96 26.43 0.11
N PRO A 416 -20.10 26.08 0.73
CA PRO A 416 -20.48 24.68 0.92
C PRO A 416 -20.76 24.01 -0.43
N TYR A 417 -20.31 22.76 -0.58
CA TYR A 417 -20.50 22.00 -1.82
C TYR A 417 -21.82 21.21 -1.77
N PRO A 418 -22.61 21.18 -2.86
CA PRO A 418 -23.82 20.34 -2.95
C PRO A 418 -23.51 18.86 -2.67
N LEU A 419 -24.47 18.12 -2.09
CA LEU A 419 -24.27 16.72 -1.67
C LEU A 419 -24.94 15.75 -2.64
N THR A 420 -24.26 14.65 -2.97
CA THR A 420 -24.78 13.62 -3.89
C THR A 420 -26.12 13.06 -3.39
N PRO A 421 -27.14 12.89 -4.25
CA PRO A 421 -28.47 12.48 -3.83
C PRO A 421 -28.49 11.10 -3.14
N GLY A 422 -29.21 11.02 -2.01
CA GLY A 422 -29.28 9.81 -1.18
C GLY A 422 -28.10 9.57 -0.24
N THR A 423 -27.18 10.54 -0.12
CA THR A 423 -26.17 10.55 0.95
C THR A 423 -26.75 11.12 2.24
N VAL A 424 -26.00 11.01 3.35
CA VAL A 424 -26.35 11.64 4.64
C VAL A 424 -25.68 13.01 4.81
N ALA A 425 -26.13 13.77 5.82
CA ALA A 425 -25.64 15.10 6.13
C ALA A 425 -24.14 15.13 6.47
N VAL A 426 -23.48 16.24 6.12
CA VAL A 426 -22.05 16.43 6.36
C VAL A 426 -21.69 16.39 7.83
N GLY A 427 -20.67 15.61 8.17
CA GLY A 427 -20.17 15.49 9.54
C GLY A 427 -21.12 14.76 10.48
N SER A 428 -21.93 13.84 9.95
CA SER A 428 -22.80 12.93 10.73
C SER A 428 -22.07 11.66 11.19
N GLY A 429 -20.79 11.52 10.85
CA GLY A 429 -20.02 10.27 11.02
C GLY A 429 -20.09 9.38 9.77
N GLU A 430 -20.32 9.98 8.60
CA GLU A 430 -20.45 9.28 7.34
C GLU A 430 -19.11 8.81 6.76
N CYS A 431 -19.15 7.75 5.96
CA CYS A 431 -18.03 7.38 5.13
C CYS A 431 -17.82 8.42 4.02
N HIS A 432 -16.68 9.11 4.03
CA HIS A 432 -16.37 10.15 3.06
C HIS A 432 -16.24 9.67 1.60
N LYS A 433 -16.23 8.35 1.32
CA LYS A 433 -16.14 7.80 -0.05
C LYS A 433 -17.51 7.63 -0.74
N CYS A 434 -18.55 7.29 0.02
CA CYS A 434 -19.90 6.97 -0.49
C CYS A 434 -21.02 7.81 0.13
N GLY A 435 -20.70 8.61 1.17
CA GLY A 435 -21.67 9.48 1.84
C GLY A 435 -22.77 8.74 2.61
N THR A 436 -22.55 7.47 3.01
CA THR A 436 -23.47 6.71 3.87
C THR A 436 -22.82 6.39 5.23
N MET A 437 -23.63 6.01 6.21
CA MET A 437 -23.15 5.64 7.56
C MET A 437 -22.91 4.12 7.68
N GLY A 438 -22.34 3.69 8.80
CA GLY A 438 -22.24 2.28 9.19
C GLY A 438 -20.92 1.57 8.87
N HIS A 439 -19.93 2.25 8.30
CA HIS A 439 -18.60 1.70 8.02
C HIS A 439 -17.54 2.80 7.88
N PHE A 440 -16.26 2.46 8.04
CA PHE A 440 -15.16 3.41 7.85
C PHE A 440 -14.71 3.50 6.38
N SER A 441 -14.02 4.58 6.00
CA SER A 441 -13.54 4.75 4.62
C SER A 441 -12.51 3.72 4.16
N ALA A 442 -11.91 2.93 5.06
CA ALA A 442 -11.09 1.77 4.72
C ALA A 442 -11.96 0.59 4.22
N GLU A 443 -13.07 0.33 4.90
CA GLU A 443 -14.02 -0.78 4.69
C GLU A 443 -15.13 -0.44 3.68
N CYS A 444 -14.98 0.63 2.90
CA CYS A 444 -16.04 1.12 2.03
C CYS A 444 -16.29 0.17 0.84
N PRO A 445 -17.48 -0.45 0.73
CA PRO A 445 -17.79 -1.38 -0.35
C PRO A 445 -18.15 -0.67 -1.66
N ALA A 446 -18.23 0.67 -1.67
CA ALA A 446 -18.63 1.43 -2.84
C ALA A 446 -17.50 1.49 -3.88
N THR A 447 -17.82 1.04 -5.10
CA THR A 447 -16.93 1.09 -6.26
C THR A 447 -17.61 1.80 -7.44
N GLY A 448 -16.82 2.40 -8.33
CA GLY A 448 -17.33 3.00 -9.56
C GLY A 448 -18.36 4.11 -9.31
N SER A 449 -19.56 3.96 -9.86
CA SER A 449 -20.65 4.95 -9.79
C SER A 449 -21.31 5.11 -8.41
N LEU A 450 -20.93 4.31 -7.41
CA LEU A 450 -21.34 4.48 -6.02
C LEU A 450 -20.40 5.40 -5.20
N LEU A 451 -19.28 5.83 -5.79
CA LEU A 451 -18.37 6.80 -5.18
C LEU A 451 -18.86 8.23 -5.41
N ILE A 452 -18.81 9.06 -4.37
CA ILE A 452 -19.16 10.49 -4.49
C ILE A 452 -18.00 11.28 -5.13
N PRO A 453 -18.26 12.44 -5.77
CA PRO A 453 -17.21 13.22 -6.44
C PRO A 453 -16.10 13.67 -5.48
N ALA A 454 -14.84 13.66 -5.93
CA ALA A 454 -13.68 14.00 -5.10
C ALA A 454 -13.74 15.41 -4.44
N VAL A 455 -14.51 16.33 -5.00
CA VAL A 455 -14.77 17.66 -4.42
C VAL A 455 -15.70 17.56 -3.20
N GLU A 456 -16.72 16.70 -3.25
CA GLU A 456 -17.59 16.38 -2.12
C GLU A 456 -16.84 15.63 -1.02
N ILE A 457 -15.99 14.65 -1.38
CA ILE A 457 -15.11 13.95 -0.42
C ILE A 457 -14.31 14.96 0.40
N ARG A 458 -13.70 15.94 -0.27
CA ARG A 458 -12.93 17.01 0.39
C ARG A 458 -13.80 17.94 1.23
N TRP A 459 -15.03 18.24 0.81
CA TRP A 459 -15.96 19.04 1.60
C TRP A 459 -16.35 18.32 2.91
N ARG A 460 -16.71 17.04 2.84
CA ARG A 460 -16.99 16.20 4.02
C ARG A 460 -15.82 16.15 4.99
N GLN A 461 -14.60 15.94 4.48
CA GLN A 461 -13.37 15.99 5.28
C GLN A 461 -13.16 17.34 6.00
N ILE A 462 -13.43 18.47 5.33
CA ILE A 462 -13.33 19.80 5.94
C ILE A 462 -14.30 19.92 7.12
N VAL A 463 -15.59 19.63 6.89
CA VAL A 463 -16.65 19.72 7.91
C VAL A 463 -16.35 18.81 9.11
N GLN A 464 -16.00 17.54 8.86
CA GLN A 464 -15.67 16.59 9.92
C GLN A 464 -14.44 17.03 10.73
N SER A 465 -13.43 17.62 10.08
CA SER A 465 -12.25 18.15 10.78
C SER A 465 -12.57 19.34 11.67
N ILE A 466 -13.47 20.23 11.25
CA ILE A 466 -13.91 21.40 12.01
C ILE A 466 -14.72 20.94 13.21
N ARG A 467 -15.69 20.06 13.00
CA ARG A 467 -16.51 19.47 14.08
C ARG A 467 -15.65 18.77 15.14
N ALA A 468 -14.66 17.98 14.72
CA ALA A 468 -13.75 17.29 15.63
C ALA A 468 -12.82 18.25 16.42
N ARG A 469 -12.36 19.36 15.83
CA ARG A 469 -11.57 20.37 16.55
C ARG A 469 -12.43 21.21 17.49
N ALA A 470 -13.63 21.61 17.07
CA ALA A 470 -14.59 22.33 17.90
C ALA A 470 -14.96 21.50 19.15
N ALA A 471 -15.29 20.22 18.99
CA ALA A 471 -15.60 19.32 20.11
C ALA A 471 -14.48 19.25 21.16
N ARG A 472 -13.21 19.10 20.72
CA ARG A 472 -12.04 19.13 21.62
C ARG A 472 -11.78 20.47 22.29
N THR A 473 -12.33 21.56 21.75
CA THR A 473 -12.20 22.91 22.33
C THR A 473 -13.33 23.20 23.33
N SER A 474 -14.44 22.47 23.25
CA SER A 474 -15.58 22.59 24.17
C SER A 474 -15.55 21.66 25.38
N GLU A 475 -14.69 20.64 25.41
CA GLU A 475 -14.54 19.80 26.61
C GLU A 475 -13.84 20.60 27.73
N PRO A 476 -14.47 20.78 28.90
CA PRO A 476 -13.80 21.40 30.03
C PRO A 476 -12.70 20.44 30.52
N VAL A 477 -11.45 20.90 30.49
CA VAL A 477 -10.31 20.14 31.04
C VAL A 477 -10.63 19.82 32.51
N PRO A 478 -10.72 18.54 32.92
CA PRO A 478 -10.94 18.20 34.31
C PRO A 478 -9.72 18.68 35.10
N PHE A 479 -9.92 19.72 35.91
CA PHE A 479 -8.88 20.33 36.71
C PHE A 479 -8.50 19.38 37.84
N ALA A 480 -7.51 18.51 37.58
CA ALA A 480 -6.98 17.60 38.59
C ALA A 480 -6.46 18.42 39.78
N PRO A 481 -6.97 18.22 41.01
CA PRO A 481 -6.49 18.97 42.16
C PRO A 481 -5.01 18.65 42.40
N LEU A 482 -4.20 19.70 42.47
CA LEU A 482 -2.77 19.60 42.73
C LEU A 482 -2.52 18.94 44.09
N LEU A 483 -1.98 17.73 44.09
CA LEU A 483 -1.46 17.10 45.30
C LEU A 483 -0.25 17.90 45.80
N THR A 484 -0.33 18.37 47.05
CA THR A 484 0.72 19.14 47.71
C THR A 484 1.88 18.24 48.13
N PRO A 485 3.15 18.61 47.86
CA PRO A 485 4.30 17.86 48.32
C PRO A 485 4.59 18.20 49.79
N THR A 486 4.35 17.25 50.70
CA THR A 486 4.69 17.39 52.12
C THR A 486 5.74 16.35 52.53
N LEU A 487 6.88 16.86 53.01
CA LEU A 487 7.94 16.16 53.76
C LEU A 487 8.68 14.98 53.09
N MET A 488 9.78 15.32 52.41
CA MET A 488 11.00 14.51 52.44
C MET A 488 11.97 15.14 53.44
N ALA A 489 12.23 14.47 54.57
CA ALA A 489 13.21 14.89 55.57
C ALA A 489 13.86 13.68 56.25
N GLY A 490 15.19 13.69 56.34
CA GLY A 490 16.01 12.54 56.74
C GLY A 490 16.33 11.61 55.56
N TRP A 491 17.55 11.12 55.37
CA TRP A 491 18.67 11.01 56.31
C TRP A 491 20.01 11.49 55.73
N ILE A 492 20.79 12.14 56.59
CA ILE A 492 22.20 12.49 56.36
C ILE A 492 23.05 11.24 56.55
N ASN A 493 24.11 11.06 55.76
CA ASN A 493 25.06 9.97 55.93
C ASN A 493 26.50 10.49 55.71
N PRO A 494 27.36 10.54 56.74
CA PRO A 494 28.80 10.73 56.57
C PRO A 494 29.59 9.43 56.80
N LEU A 495 30.75 9.35 56.15
CA LEU A 495 31.66 8.20 56.15
C LEU A 495 32.33 7.95 57.51
N THR A 496 32.37 6.69 57.93
CA THR A 496 33.39 5.96 58.73
C THR A 496 32.79 4.57 59.04
N GLY A 497 33.50 3.47 59.27
CA GLY A 497 34.94 3.23 59.33
C GLY A 497 35.22 2.07 60.30
N TYR A 498 35.71 0.94 59.79
CA TYR A 498 36.31 -0.20 60.52
C TYR A 498 35.47 -1.11 61.47
N ASP A 499 35.44 -2.38 61.05
CA ASP A 499 35.74 -3.64 61.78
C ASP A 499 34.80 -4.38 62.76
N HIS A 500 34.86 -5.71 62.53
CA HIS A 500 34.77 -6.86 63.46
C HIS A 500 33.44 -7.34 64.11
N MET A 501 33.41 -8.69 64.25
CA MET A 501 32.56 -9.58 65.08
C MET A 501 31.16 -10.00 64.56
N LEU A 502 31.09 -11.26 64.10
CA LEU A 502 29.91 -12.13 64.14
C LEU A 502 29.60 -12.52 65.61
N PRO A 503 28.33 -12.86 65.97
CA PRO A 503 27.95 -14.28 65.89
C PRO A 503 26.48 -14.58 65.45
N ARG A 504 26.28 -15.86 65.13
CA ARG A 504 25.06 -16.57 64.68
C ARG A 504 23.82 -16.38 65.57
N TYR A 505 22.63 -16.35 64.95
CA TYR A 505 21.41 -17.15 65.28
C TYR A 505 20.41 -16.97 64.11
N VAL A 506 20.24 -17.93 63.18
CA VAL A 506 19.23 -19.02 63.14
C VAL A 506 17.77 -18.57 63.28
N ALA A 507 17.02 -18.54 62.15
CA ALA A 507 15.70 -19.17 61.93
C ALA A 507 14.87 -18.49 60.80
N GLY A 508 14.14 -19.29 60.01
CA GLY A 508 12.84 -18.88 59.44
C GLY A 508 12.77 -18.31 58.01
N THR A 509 12.96 -19.14 56.98
CA THR A 509 12.34 -18.88 55.66
C THR A 509 10.85 -19.25 55.69
N PRO A 510 10.05 -18.69 54.78
CA PRO A 510 9.47 -19.56 53.77
C PRO A 510 9.61 -19.02 52.34
N THR A 511 9.91 -19.94 51.41
CA THR A 511 10.11 -19.67 49.99
C THR A 511 8.83 -19.91 49.17
N CYS A 512 8.41 -18.93 48.36
CA CYS A 512 7.46 -19.20 47.27
C CYS A 512 8.21 -19.72 46.03
N ARG A 513 7.81 -20.88 45.52
CA ARG A 513 8.26 -21.43 44.22
C ARG A 513 7.35 -20.95 43.09
N PRO A 514 7.87 -20.61 41.90
CA PRO A 514 7.07 -20.57 40.67
C PRO A 514 6.87 -21.98 40.11
N PHE A 515 5.69 -22.23 39.52
CA PHE A 515 5.40 -23.44 38.76
C PHE A 515 6.10 -23.41 37.39
N SER A 516 6.59 -24.55 36.92
CA SER A 516 7.11 -24.73 35.56
C SER A 516 6.49 -25.97 34.93
N HIS A 517 5.69 -25.79 33.87
CA HIS A 517 5.13 -26.92 33.14
C HIS A 517 6.17 -27.56 32.22
N ARG A 518 6.32 -28.87 32.36
CA ARG A 518 7.31 -29.71 31.68
C ARG A 518 6.59 -30.54 30.62
N PHE A 519 6.78 -30.23 29.34
CA PHE A 519 6.37 -31.14 28.26
C PHE A 519 7.32 -32.35 28.22
N GLN A 520 6.78 -33.55 28.42
CA GLN A 520 7.53 -34.80 28.27
C GLN A 520 7.51 -35.26 26.81
N ARG A 521 8.66 -35.77 26.34
CA ARG A 521 8.75 -36.53 25.09
C ARG A 521 8.27 -37.96 25.36
N LEU A 522 7.53 -38.54 24.43
CA LEU A 522 7.33 -39.99 24.37
C LEU A 522 8.49 -40.63 23.57
N PRO A 523 8.93 -41.84 23.94
CA PRO A 523 9.99 -42.55 23.23
C PRO A 523 9.47 -43.24 21.97
N ALA A 524 10.38 -43.53 21.06
CA ALA A 524 10.18 -44.51 20.01
C ALA A 524 10.63 -45.88 20.52
N ASP A 525 9.81 -46.90 20.34
CA ASP A 525 10.24 -48.29 20.29
C ASP A 525 9.80 -48.85 18.94
N GLY A 526 10.74 -49.50 18.25
CA GLY A 526 10.44 -50.33 17.10
C GLY A 526 10.79 -51.75 17.46
N ASP A 527 10.00 -52.71 16.99
CA ASP A 527 10.41 -54.10 17.02
C ASP A 527 10.12 -54.81 15.70
N ARG A 528 10.91 -55.85 15.48
CA ARG A 528 11.13 -56.52 14.20
C ARG A 528 11.00 -58.02 14.45
N LEU A 529 10.38 -58.77 13.53
CA LEU A 529 10.77 -60.13 13.09
C LEU A 529 9.66 -60.74 12.20
N GLU A 530 10.14 -61.41 11.13
CA GLU A 530 9.67 -62.68 10.53
C GLU A 530 8.20 -62.85 10.09
N SER A 531 7.86 -63.00 8.81
CA SER A 531 8.22 -64.04 7.81
C SER A 531 7.55 -65.40 8.01
N SER A 532 6.51 -65.69 7.21
CA SER A 532 6.20 -66.97 6.53
C SER A 532 4.69 -67.17 6.29
N GLN A 533 4.20 -66.88 5.08
CA GLN A 533 3.67 -67.86 4.10
C GLN A 533 3.16 -67.14 2.85
#